data_AF-A0A0B2VJJ0-F1
#
_entry.id   AF-A0A0B2VJJ0-F1
#
_cell.length_a   1.000
_cell.length_b   1.000
_cell.length_c   1.000
_cell.angle_alpha   90.00
_cell.angle_beta   90.00
_cell.angle_gamma   90.00
#
_symmetry.space_group_name_H-M   'P 1'
#
loop_
_entity.id
_entity.type
_entity.pdbx_description
1 polymer ?
#
loop_
_entity_poly.entity_id
_entity_poly.type
_entity_poly.pdbx_seq_one_letter_code
_entity_poly.pdbx_strand_id
1 'polypeptide(L)'
;VLSIFREDGHLDSRNIPVCHFNIEFHWPSSENTSKFGLFVLHTQSDGRYIIMKPIYLEFPNKNGVRNVQRLFAINVENELCERRYL
;
A
#
# COMPACT_ATOMS: atom_id res chain seq x y z
N VAL A 1 -5.63 -6.29 -8.42
CA VAL A 1 -5.76 -6.16 -6.96
C VAL A 1 -5.41 -4.76 -6.50
N LEU A 2 -4.19 -4.24 -6.73
CA LEU A 2 -3.77 -2.91 -6.26
C LEU A 2 -4.65 -1.73 -6.71
N SER A 3 -5.34 -1.85 -7.86
CA SER A 3 -6.27 -0.84 -8.36
C SER A 3 -7.51 -0.63 -7.50
N ILE A 4 -7.80 -1.53 -6.56
CA ILE A 4 -8.98 -1.44 -5.67
C ILE A 4 -8.88 -0.26 -4.69
N PHE A 5 -7.66 0.21 -4.40
CA PHE A 5 -7.36 1.28 -3.45
C PHE A 5 -7.25 2.67 -4.08
N ARG A 6 -7.43 2.78 -5.41
CA ARG A 6 -7.38 4.07 -6.12
C ARG A 6 -8.68 4.83 -5.92
N GLU A 7 -8.59 6.15 -6.00
CA GLU A 7 -9.74 7.05 -6.22
C GLU A 7 -10.62 6.54 -7.38
N ASP A 8 -11.93 6.65 -7.21
CA ASP A 8 -12.96 6.08 -8.10
C ASP A 8 -12.86 4.55 -8.29
N GLY A 9 -12.14 3.88 -7.39
CA GLY A 9 -12.02 2.43 -7.36
C GLY A 9 -13.32 1.73 -6.98
N HIS A 10 -13.26 0.39 -7.00
CA HIS A 10 -14.43 -0.44 -6.67
C HIS A 10 -14.96 -0.23 -5.24
N LEU A 11 -14.10 0.20 -4.31
CA LEU A 11 -14.49 0.49 -2.93
C LEU A 11 -15.11 1.89 -2.81
N ASP A 12 -14.51 2.88 -3.46
CA ASP A 12 -15.00 4.26 -3.47
C ASP A 12 -16.38 4.35 -4.15
N SER A 13 -16.55 3.69 -5.30
CA SER A 13 -17.85 3.59 -5.99
C SER A 13 -18.96 2.90 -5.18
N ARG A 14 -18.60 2.21 -4.09
CA ARG A 14 -19.53 1.58 -3.14
C ARG A 14 -19.59 2.31 -1.80
N ASN A 15 -18.97 3.48 -1.69
CA ASN A 15 -18.89 4.28 -0.47
C ASN A 15 -18.28 3.50 0.72
N ILE A 16 -17.29 2.65 0.44
CA ILE A 16 -16.58 1.86 1.44
C ILE A 16 -15.23 2.54 1.73
N PRO A 17 -15.09 3.26 2.87
CA PRO A 17 -13.83 3.91 3.20
C PRO A 17 -12.78 2.88 3.61
N VAL A 18 -11.59 2.97 3.03
CA VAL A 18 -10.42 2.21 3.48
C VAL A 18 -9.63 3.07 4.45
N CYS A 19 -9.73 2.77 5.75
CA CYS A 19 -9.02 3.57 6.76
C CYS A 19 -7.52 3.32 6.83
N HIS A 20 -7.09 2.08 6.57
CA HIS A 20 -5.69 1.74 6.48
C HIS A 20 -5.51 0.53 5.57
N PHE A 21 -4.35 0.42 4.96
CA PHE A 21 -3.94 -0.81 4.29
C PHE A 21 -2.45 -1.05 4.47
N ASN A 22 -2.08 -2.33 4.44
CA ASN A 22 -0.70 -2.78 4.39
C ASN A 22 -0.49 -3.62 3.14
N ILE A 23 0.63 -3.38 2.45
CA ILE A 23 1.01 -4.17 1.28
C ILE A 23 2.36 -4.78 1.55
N GLU A 24 2.41 -6.11 1.43
CA GLU A 24 3.63 -6.89 1.44
C GLU A 24 4.05 -7.16 -0.01
N PHE A 25 5.27 -6.80 -0.35
CA PHE A 25 5.85 -7.00 -1.65
C PHE A 25 7.09 -7.89 -1.54
N HIS A 26 7.04 -9.04 -2.21
CA HIS A 26 8.15 -9.97 -2.33
C HIS A 26 8.84 -9.73 -3.65
N TRP A 27 9.93 -8.96 -3.69
CA TRP A 27 10.69 -8.58 -4.89
C TRP A 27 10.57 -9.57 -6.07
N PRO A 28 9.55 -9.41 -6.93
CA PRO A 28 9.33 -10.29 -8.06
C PRO A 28 10.03 -9.69 -9.28
N SER A 29 9.81 -10.30 -10.45
CA SER A 29 10.28 -9.81 -11.75
C SER A 29 10.22 -8.28 -11.92
N SER A 30 11.06 -7.74 -12.80
CA SER A 30 11.11 -6.31 -13.14
C SER A 30 9.73 -5.70 -13.41
N GLU A 31 8.86 -6.43 -14.12
CA GLU A 31 7.48 -6.01 -14.40
C GLU A 31 6.66 -5.72 -13.13
N ASN A 32 6.73 -6.61 -12.14
CA ASN A 32 5.96 -6.43 -10.91
C ASN A 32 6.54 -5.30 -10.05
N THR A 33 7.85 -5.08 -10.11
CA THR A 33 8.51 -3.94 -9.46
C THR A 33 7.98 -2.63 -10.05
N SER A 34 7.86 -2.53 -11.37
CA SER A 34 7.27 -1.36 -12.03
C SER A 34 5.81 -1.14 -11.64
N LYS A 35 5.00 -2.21 -11.60
CA LYS A 35 3.58 -2.12 -11.16
C LYS A 35 3.45 -1.64 -9.72
N PHE A 36 4.32 -2.09 -8.83
CA PHE A 36 4.34 -1.64 -7.43
C PHE A 36 4.77 -0.18 -7.32
N GLY A 37 5.81 0.24 -8.06
CA GLY A 37 6.22 1.64 -8.11
C GLY A 37 5.09 2.56 -8.59
N LEU A 38 4.38 2.19 -9.67
CA LEU A 38 3.22 2.93 -10.15
C LEU A 38 2.08 3.00 -9.12
N PHE A 39 1.85 1.91 -8.38
CA PHE A 39 0.87 1.91 -7.30
C PHE A 39 1.25 2.92 -6.21
N VAL A 40 2.50 2.92 -5.73
CA VAL A 40 2.97 3.86 -4.71
C VAL A 40 2.83 5.31 -5.18
N LEU A 41 3.22 5.60 -6.42
CA LEU A 41 3.08 6.93 -7.01
C LEU A 41 1.60 7.36 -7.07
N HIS A 42 0.72 6.49 -7.54
CA HIS A 42 -0.72 6.80 -7.57
C HIS A 42 -1.29 7.04 -6.17
N THR A 43 -0.92 6.23 -5.17
CA THR A 43 -1.37 6.45 -3.78
C THR A 43 -0.89 7.79 -3.24
N GLN A 44 0.33 8.23 -3.56
CA GLN A 44 0.81 9.56 -3.18
C GLN A 44 0.06 10.67 -3.92
N SER A 45 -0.21 10.51 -5.21
CA SER A 45 -0.95 11.49 -6.02
C SER A 45 -2.42 11.63 -5.60
N ASP A 46 -3.04 10.54 -5.14
CA ASP A 46 -4.42 10.49 -4.64
C ASP A 46 -4.60 11.37 -3.38
N GLY A 47 -3.54 11.54 -2.56
CA GLY A 47 -3.50 12.53 -1.48
C GLY A 47 -4.34 12.17 -0.24
N ARG A 48 -5.25 11.19 -0.33
CA ARG A 48 -6.05 10.72 0.82
C ARG A 48 -5.26 9.96 1.86
N TYR A 49 -4.11 9.40 1.47
CA TYR A 49 -3.32 8.49 2.30
C TYR A 49 -1.95 9.05 2.64
N ILE A 50 -1.61 9.03 3.93
CA ILE A 50 -0.21 9.17 4.37
C ILE A 50 0.46 7.81 4.30
N ILE A 51 1.53 7.71 3.51
CA ILE A 51 2.38 6.53 3.43
C ILE A 51 3.44 6.61 4.53
N MET A 52 3.44 5.63 5.43
CA MET A 52 4.45 5.51 6.47
C MET A 52 5.77 4.99 5.90
N LYS A 53 6.88 5.25 6.62
CA LYS A 53 8.21 4.74 6.26
C LYS A 53 8.13 3.21 6.02
N PRO A 54 8.52 2.71 4.84
CA PRO A 54 8.42 1.29 4.54
C PRO A 54 9.40 0.49 5.42
N ILE A 55 8.99 -0.73 5.76
CA ILE A 55 9.81 -1.68 6.51
C ILE A 55 10.40 -2.67 5.52
N TYR A 56 11.71 -2.81 5.56
CA TYR A 56 12.44 -3.83 4.80
C TYR A 56 12.86 -4.95 5.75
N LEU A 57 12.48 -6.18 5.40
CA LEU A 57 12.73 -7.38 6.19
C LEU A 57 13.47 -8.42 5.33
N GLU A 58 14.52 -8.99 5.91
CA GLU A 58 15.28 -10.08 5.31
C GLU A 58 15.02 -11.36 6.09
N PHE A 59 14.49 -12.38 5.41
CA PHE A 59 14.24 -13.68 6.00
C PHE A 59 15.17 -14.73 5.38
N PRO A 60 15.91 -15.49 6.20
CA PRO A 60 16.64 -16.65 5.71
C PRO A 60 15.67 -17.67 5.10
N ASN A 61 16.02 -18.22 3.93
CA ASN A 61 15.30 -19.31 3.29
C ASN A 61 16.30 -20.37 2.77
N LYS A 62 15.81 -21.58 2.48
CA LYS A 62 16.64 -22.72 2.02
C LYS A 62 17.51 -22.42 0.78
N ASN A 63 17.13 -21.44 -0.04
CA ASN A 63 17.76 -21.03 -1.30
C ASN A 63 18.35 -19.60 -1.24
N GLY A 64 18.57 -19.03 -0.04
CA GLY A 64 19.16 -17.70 0.13
C GLY A 64 18.32 -16.76 1.01
N VAL A 65 18.35 -15.46 0.73
CA VAL A 65 17.61 -14.44 1.49
C VAL A 65 16.33 -14.07 0.77
N ARG A 66 15.19 -14.11 1.48
CA ARG A 66 13.91 -13.58 1.00
C ARG A 66 13.77 -12.14 1.49
N ASN A 67 13.81 -11.21 0.54
CA ASN A 67 13.61 -9.79 0.81
C ASN A 67 12.12 -9.46 0.74
N VAL A 68 11.62 -8.78 1.77
CA VAL A 68 10.21 -8.39 1.89
C VAL A 68 10.16 -6.90 2.18
N GLN A 69 9.38 -6.18 1.40
CA GLN A 69 9.04 -4.79 1.70
C GLN A 69 7.59 -4.71 2.16
N ARG A 70 7.36 -4.00 3.25
CA ARG A 70 6.02 -3.68 3.74
C ARG A 70 5.80 -2.18 3.70
N LEU A 71 4.74 -1.78 3.00
CA LEU A 71 4.24 -0.42 2.99
C LEU A 71 2.95 -0.36 3.80
N PHE A 72 2.82 0.69 4.60
CA PHE A 72 1.64 0.96 5.39
C PHE A 72 1.12 2.34 5.03
N ALA A 73 -0.18 2.45 4.84
CA ALA A 73 -0.85 3.70 4.52
C ALA A 73 -2.08 3.89 5.40
N ILE A 74 -2.31 5.13 5.84
CA ILE A 74 -3.45 5.54 6.67
C ILE A 74 -4.20 6.62 5.92
N ASN A 75 -5.52 6.49 5.84
CA ASN A 75 -6.40 7.50 5.24
C ASN A 75 -6.61 8.64 6.24
N VAL A 76 -6.19 9.84 5.83
CA VAL A 76 -6.30 11.08 6.64
C VAL A 76 -7.32 12.07 6.08
N GLU A 77 -7.89 11.80 4.91
CA GLU A 77 -9.01 12.59 4.39
C GLU A 77 -10.30 12.25 5.13
N ASN A 78 -10.47 10.98 5.52
CA ASN A 78 -11.64 10.53 6.25
C ASN A 78 -11.48 10.73 7.76
N GLU A 79 -12.27 11.63 8.34
CA GLU A 79 -12.22 11.99 9.77
C GLU A 79 -12.42 10.80 10.72
N LEU A 80 -13.24 9.80 10.36
CA LEU A 80 -13.41 8.58 11.18
C LEU A 80 -12.14 7.73 11.17
N CYS A 81 -11.44 7.68 10.05
CA CYS A 81 -10.19 6.94 9.91
C CYS A 81 -9.05 7.65 10.64
N GLU A 82 -8.94 8.97 10.48
CA GLU A 82 -7.95 9.80 11.16
C GLU A 82 -8.04 9.62 12.69
N ARG A 83 -9.21 9.90 13.29
CA ARG A 83 -9.42 9.80 14.75
C ARG A 83 -9.16 8.40 15.33
N ARG A 84 -9.21 7.35 14.51
CA ARG A 84 -9.02 5.96 14.95
C ARG A 84 -7.55 5.55 14.93
N TYR A 85 -6.74 6.13 14.05
CA TYR A 85 -5.39 5.63 13.75
C TYR A 85 -4.28 6.67 13.95
N LEU A 86 -4.61 7.94 14.20
CA LEU A 86 -3.69 9.02 14.56
C LEU A 86 -4.15 9.67 15.88
#